data_AF-A0A1C6GNQ3-F1
#
_entry.id   AF-A0A1C6GNQ3-F1
#
_cell.length_a   1.000
_cell.length_b   1.000
_cell.length_c   1.000
_cell.angle_alpha   90.00
_cell.angle_beta   90.00
_cell.angle_gamma   90.00
#
_symmetry.space_group_name_H-M   'P 1'
#
loop_
_entity.id
_entity.type
_entity.pdbx_description
1 polymer ?
#
loop_
_entity_poly.entity_id
_entity_poly.type
_entity_poly.pdbx_seq_one_letter_code
_entity_poly.pdbx_strand_id
1 'polypeptide(L)'
;MNSSNPDIKVKKRYNKFMAFLLANGVVATVLYIVMLAGGIANGSEIDAASFGVIFITLFITVIITLLIFKNTPKEERAATWFRCFKMGIIISVKLGFAIFIFTIPFLIKTSTRYYEFDYTGYVDGKEIRLKKLDRGKYEDMEGNVYYINT
;
A
#
# COMPACT_ATOMS: atom_id res chain seq x y z
N MET A 1 34.06 13.78 48.09
CA MET A 1 32.65 13.74 47.64
C MET A 1 32.60 13.02 46.30
N ASN A 2 32.10 11.78 46.27
CA ASN A 2 31.90 11.04 45.02
C ASN A 2 30.68 11.61 44.29
N SER A 3 30.89 12.40 43.24
CA SER A 3 29.82 12.73 42.31
C SER A 3 29.56 11.50 41.43
N SER A 4 28.68 10.59 41.88
CA SER A 4 28.12 9.58 41.00
C SER A 4 27.19 10.30 40.03
N ASN A 5 27.71 10.65 38.86
CA ASN A 5 26.88 11.15 37.78
C ASN A 5 25.80 10.09 37.50
N PRO A 6 24.51 10.47 37.43
CA PRO A 6 23.47 9.50 37.11
C PRO A 6 23.74 8.91 35.72
N ASP A 7 23.51 7.60 35.55
CA ASP A 7 23.61 6.92 34.26
C ASP A 7 22.56 7.47 33.28
N ILE A 8 22.94 8.47 32.48
CA ILE A 8 22.07 9.06 31.46
C ILE A 8 22.04 8.13 30.25
N LYS A 9 20.91 7.45 30.02
CA LYS A 9 20.67 6.65 28.81
C LYS A 9 20.31 7.56 27.64
N VAL A 10 21.26 7.84 26.76
CA VAL A 10 21.04 8.63 25.55
C VAL A 10 20.58 7.74 24.39
N LYS A 11 19.55 8.15 23.64
CA LYS A 11 19.08 7.43 22.44
C LYS A 11 19.02 8.38 21.25
N LYS A 12 19.70 8.02 20.17
CA LYS A 12 19.67 8.79 18.93
C LYS A 12 18.26 8.81 18.34
N ARG A 13 17.73 10.01 18.08
CA ARG A 13 16.46 10.23 17.39
C ARG A 13 16.73 10.23 15.88
N TYR A 14 16.03 9.36 15.14
CA TYR A 14 16.17 9.29 13.69
C TYR A 14 15.04 10.02 13.00
N ASN A 15 15.30 10.48 11.78
CA ASN A 15 14.27 11.01 10.91
C ASN A 15 13.29 9.88 10.54
N LYS A 16 12.00 10.06 10.86
CA LYS A 16 10.93 9.11 10.56
C LYS A 16 10.83 8.81 9.06
N PHE A 17 11.14 9.80 8.22
CA PHE A 17 11.17 9.65 6.77
C PHE A 17 12.28 8.69 6.30
N MET A 18 13.49 8.80 6.87
CA MET A 18 14.59 7.87 6.54
C MET A 18 14.29 6.44 6.99
N ALA A 19 13.69 6.27 8.18
CA ALA A 19 13.26 4.97 8.66
C ALA A 19 12.21 4.35 7.73
N PHE A 20 11.24 5.16 7.28
CA PHE A 20 10.23 4.76 6.30
C PHE A 20 10.85 4.35 4.96
N LEU A 21 11.76 5.16 4.40
CA LEU A 21 12.44 4.83 3.13
C LEU A 21 13.27 3.54 3.24
N LEU A 22 13.99 3.35 4.35
CA LEU A 22 14.77 2.13 4.58
C LEU A 22 13.86 0.89 4.58
N ALA A 23 12.78 0.91 5.35
CA ALA A 23 11.91 -0.25 5.49
C ALA A 23 11.21 -0.60 4.17
N ASN A 24 10.62 0.40 3.49
CA ASN A 24 9.96 0.14 2.22
C ASN A 24 10.94 -0.26 1.11
N GLY A 25 12.14 0.33 1.10
CA GLY A 25 13.19 -0.04 0.16
C GLY A 25 13.62 -1.50 0.33
N VAL A 26 13.95 -1.92 1.57
CA VAL A 26 14.30 -3.31 1.89
C VAL A 26 13.18 -4.27 1.51
N VAL A 27 11.94 -3.98 1.92
CA VAL A 27 10.78 -4.84 1.65
C VAL A 27 10.51 -4.95 0.16
N ALA A 28 10.51 -3.82 -0.57
CA ALA A 28 10.31 -3.81 -2.01
C ALA A 28 11.38 -4.64 -2.72
N THR A 29 12.67 -4.39 -2.43
CA THR A 29 13.76 -5.15 -3.04
C THR A 29 13.62 -6.66 -2.78
N VAL A 30 13.30 -7.07 -1.55
CA VAL A 30 13.10 -8.50 -1.23
C VAL A 30 11.91 -9.08 -2.00
N LEU A 31 10.77 -8.39 -2.01
CA LEU A 31 9.57 -8.85 -2.72
C LEU A 31 9.84 -8.98 -4.23
N TYR A 32 10.50 -8.00 -4.85
CA TYR A 32 10.83 -8.07 -6.26
C TYR A 32 11.81 -9.21 -6.58
N ILE A 33 12.81 -9.46 -5.74
CA ILE A 33 13.71 -10.61 -5.91
C ILE A 33 12.92 -11.92 -5.86
N VAL A 34 11.99 -12.07 -4.91
CA VAL A 34 11.13 -13.27 -4.80
C VAL A 34 10.22 -13.42 -6.03
N MET A 35 9.64 -12.32 -6.51
CA MET A 35 8.79 -12.32 -7.70
C MET A 35 9.59 -12.70 -8.96
N LEU A 36 10.82 -12.17 -9.12
CA LEU A 36 11.70 -12.57 -10.20
C LEU A 36 12.05 -14.06 -10.12
N ALA A 37 12.46 -14.55 -8.95
CA ALA A 37 12.81 -15.96 -8.77
C ALA A 37 11.62 -16.89 -9.10
N GLY A 38 10.41 -16.51 -8.66
CA GLY A 38 9.18 -17.24 -8.99
C GLY A 38 8.82 -17.19 -10.48
N GLY A 39 8.96 -16.02 -11.12
CA GLY A 39 8.74 -15.86 -12.55
C GLY A 39 9.69 -16.72 -13.39
N ILE A 40 10.98 -16.73 -13.05
CA ILE A 40 12.00 -17.56 -13.70
C ILE A 40 11.66 -19.04 -13.52
N ALA A 41 11.29 -19.45 -12.31
CA ALA A 41 10.93 -20.85 -12.02
C ALA A 41 9.71 -21.32 -12.84
N ASN A 42 8.81 -20.40 -13.20
CA ASN A 42 7.63 -20.67 -14.02
C ASN A 42 7.84 -20.42 -15.52
N GLY A 43 9.09 -20.20 -15.97
CA GLY A 43 9.41 -19.99 -17.38
C GLY A 43 8.90 -18.65 -17.96
N SER A 44 8.59 -17.68 -17.10
CA SER A 44 8.13 -16.36 -17.52
C SER A 44 9.30 -15.52 -18.04
N GLU A 45 9.10 -14.84 -19.17
CA GLU A 45 10.05 -13.82 -19.64
C GLU A 45 10.03 -12.61 -18.71
N ILE A 46 11.20 -12.19 -18.24
CA ILE A 46 11.33 -11.02 -17.38
C ILE A 46 11.62 -9.79 -18.26
N ASP A 47 10.69 -8.84 -18.26
CA ASP A 47 10.90 -7.54 -18.91
C ASP A 47 11.99 -6.71 -18.20
N ALA A 48 12.77 -5.96 -18.99
CA ALA A 48 13.83 -5.07 -18.53
C ALA A 48 13.33 -4.01 -17.54
N ALA A 49 12.07 -3.60 -17.64
CA ALA A 49 11.43 -2.70 -16.68
C ALA A 49 11.42 -3.26 -15.25
N SER A 50 11.25 -4.58 -15.10
CA SER A 50 11.25 -5.27 -13.79
C SER A 50 12.60 -5.19 -13.10
N PHE A 51 13.69 -5.27 -13.87
CA PHE A 51 15.04 -5.07 -13.34
C PHE A 51 15.29 -3.62 -12.93
N GLY A 52 14.81 -2.65 -13.72
CA GLY A 52 14.96 -1.22 -13.42
C GLY A 52 14.40 -0.84 -12.05
N VAL A 53 13.24 -1.37 -11.67
CA VAL A 53 12.62 -1.11 -10.36
C VAL A 53 13.46 -1.66 -9.21
N ILE A 54 14.06 -2.84 -9.38
CA ILE A 54 14.95 -3.44 -8.37
C ILE A 54 16.19 -2.57 -8.17
N PHE A 55 16.82 -2.14 -9.25
CA PHE A 55 18.03 -1.31 -9.15
C PHE A 55 17.74 0.01 -8.43
N ILE A 56 16.63 0.67 -8.76
CA ILE A 56 16.26 1.94 -8.11
C ILE A 56 15.98 1.73 -6.61
N THR A 57 15.18 0.73 -6.26
CA THR A 57 14.83 0.44 -4.85
C THR A 57 16.05 0.02 -4.05
N LEU A 58 16.93 -0.81 -4.62
CA LEU A 58 18.17 -1.24 -4.00
C LEU A 58 19.14 -0.06 -3.83
N PHE A 59 19.28 0.80 -4.83
CA PHE A 59 20.13 1.99 -4.77
C PHE A 59 19.71 2.93 -3.63
N ILE A 60 18.43 3.24 -3.52
CA ILE A 60 17.88 4.05 -2.41
C ILE A 60 18.16 3.37 -1.07
N THR A 61 17.91 2.07 -0.97
CA THR A 61 18.12 1.30 0.27
C THR A 61 19.57 1.31 0.72
N VAL A 62 20.51 1.17 -0.23
CA VAL A 62 21.96 1.23 0.03
C VAL A 62 22.36 2.62 0.50
N ILE A 63 21.91 3.70 -0.18
CA ILE A 63 22.21 5.07 0.24
C ILE A 63 21.74 5.33 1.66
N ILE A 64 20.49 4.98 1.99
CA ILE A 64 19.95 5.20 3.34
C ILE A 64 20.71 4.37 4.38
N THR A 65 21.06 3.12 4.06
CA THR A 65 21.88 2.26 4.93
C THR A 65 23.26 2.86 5.19
N LEU A 66 23.93 3.37 4.14
CA LEU A 66 25.22 4.04 4.27
C LEU A 66 25.12 5.33 5.08
N LEU A 67 24.06 6.12 4.91
CA LEU A 67 23.82 7.32 5.72
C LEU A 67 23.61 6.98 7.21
N ILE A 68 22.93 5.88 7.51
CA ILE A 68 22.79 5.39 8.88
C ILE A 68 24.17 4.99 9.44
N PHE A 69 24.95 4.22 8.68
CA PHE A 69 26.26 3.73 9.10
C PHE A 69 27.32 4.83 9.23
N LYS A 70 27.29 5.85 8.36
CA LYS A 70 28.15 7.04 8.42
C LYS A 70 27.96 7.78 9.75
N ASN A 71 26.73 7.86 10.21
CA ASN A 71 26.39 8.62 11.42
C ASN A 71 26.34 7.77 12.70
N THR A 72 26.68 6.48 12.63
CA THR A 72 26.54 5.55 13.77
C THR A 72 27.87 4.86 14.08
N PRO A 73 28.30 4.80 15.35
CA PRO A 73 29.51 4.07 15.77
C PRO A 73 29.46 2.61 15.30
N LYS A 74 30.61 2.04 14.90
CA LYS A 74 30.69 0.71 14.26
C LYS A 74 29.98 -0.37 15.05
N GLU A 75 30.12 -0.36 16.38
CA GLU A 75 29.56 -1.35 17.30
C GLU A 75 28.03 -1.31 17.38
N GLU A 76 27.43 -0.13 17.17
CA GLU A 76 25.98 0.06 17.27
C GLU A 76 25.25 0.00 15.92
N ARG A 77 25.97 -0.16 14.80
CA ARG A 77 25.42 -0.05 13.45
C ARG A 77 24.28 -1.03 13.20
N ALA A 78 24.48 -2.31 13.49
CA ALA A 78 23.50 -3.36 13.22
C ALA A 78 22.22 -3.14 14.07
N ALA A 79 22.40 -2.91 15.38
CA ALA A 79 21.29 -2.65 16.29
C ALA A 79 20.52 -1.37 15.90
N THR A 80 21.23 -0.32 15.51
CA THR A 80 20.66 0.93 15.02
C THR A 80 19.87 0.74 13.74
N TRP A 81 20.45 0.05 12.76
CA TRP A 81 19.81 -0.23 11.48
C TRP A 81 18.52 -1.02 11.68
N PHE A 82 18.56 -2.05 12.52
CA PHE A 82 17.38 -2.86 12.84
C PHE A 82 16.29 -2.03 13.55
N ARG A 83 16.67 -1.13 14.47
CA ARG A 83 15.72 -0.20 15.10
C ARG A 83 15.08 0.75 14.09
N CYS A 84 15.86 1.30 13.14
CA CYS A 84 15.34 2.12 12.05
C CYS A 84 14.38 1.33 11.17
N PHE A 85 14.75 0.10 10.79
CA PHE A 85 13.91 -0.79 9.99
C PHE A 85 12.57 -1.09 10.68
N LYS A 86 12.60 -1.48 11.97
CA LYS A 86 11.38 -1.72 12.77
C LYS A 86 10.49 -0.48 12.84
N MET A 87 11.06 0.69 13.07
CA MET A 87 10.31 1.95 13.09
C MET A 87 9.68 2.26 11.73
N GLY A 88 10.40 2.02 10.63
CA GLY A 88 9.88 2.17 9.28
C GLY A 88 8.66 1.30 9.01
N ILE A 89 8.72 0.01 9.38
CA ILE A 89 7.57 -0.91 9.27
C ILE A 89 6.35 -0.36 10.03
N ILE A 90 6.52 0.08 11.27
CA ILE A 90 5.42 0.63 12.08
C ILE A 90 4.78 1.85 11.39
N ILE A 91 5.60 2.71 10.78
CA ILE A 91 5.11 3.88 10.04
C ILE A 91 4.34 3.43 8.79
N SER A 92 4.89 2.50 8.00
CA SER A 92 4.23 1.97 6.80
C SER A 92 2.88 1.32 7.12
N VAL A 93 2.81 0.52 8.19
CA VAL A 93 1.55 -0.10 8.63
C VAL A 93 0.52 0.97 8.99
N LYS A 94 0.91 1.99 9.76
CA LYS A 94 0.00 3.10 10.12
C LYS A 94 -0.50 3.85 8.90
N LEU A 95 0.38 4.12 7.93
CA LEU A 95 0.01 4.80 6.70
C LEU A 95 -0.95 3.95 5.86
N GLY A 96 -0.68 2.65 5.76
CA GLY A 96 -1.56 1.70 5.08
C GLY A 96 -2.96 1.64 5.70
N PHE A 97 -3.04 1.58 7.03
CA PHE A 97 -4.32 1.66 7.74
C PHE A 97 -5.04 2.99 7.51
N ALA A 98 -4.32 4.11 7.53
CA ALA A 98 -4.92 5.42 7.25
C ALA A 98 -5.53 5.44 5.84
N ILE A 99 -4.77 5.01 4.83
CA ILE A 99 -5.27 4.90 3.44
C ILE A 99 -6.49 3.99 3.39
N PHE A 100 -6.44 2.81 4.04
CA PHE A 100 -7.55 1.87 4.04
C PHE A 100 -8.84 2.47 4.64
N ILE A 101 -8.72 3.19 5.76
CA ILE A 101 -9.85 3.88 6.40
C ILE A 101 -10.47 4.94 5.47
N PHE A 102 -9.67 5.62 4.63
CA PHE A 102 -10.20 6.59 3.66
C PHE A 102 -10.74 5.94 2.39
N THR A 103 -10.12 4.87 1.92
CA THR A 103 -10.48 4.20 0.67
C THR A 103 -11.73 3.33 0.82
N ILE A 104 -11.95 2.68 1.97
CA ILE A 104 -13.14 1.84 2.18
C ILE A 104 -14.46 2.62 1.99
N PRO A 105 -14.68 3.78 2.65
CA PRO A 105 -15.90 4.56 2.44
C PRO A 105 -16.10 4.97 0.98
N PHE A 106 -15.01 5.30 0.29
CA PHE A 106 -15.06 5.63 -1.13
C PHE A 106 -15.50 4.42 -1.97
N LEU A 107 -14.91 3.25 -1.73
CA LEU A 107 -15.28 2.00 -2.43
C LEU A 107 -16.72 1.58 -2.13
N ILE A 108 -17.15 1.67 -0.87
CA ILE A 108 -18.54 1.38 -0.47
C ILE A 108 -19.49 2.33 -1.20
N LYS A 109 -19.23 3.64 -1.21
CA LYS A 109 -20.07 4.62 -1.90
C LYS A 109 -20.19 4.35 -3.40
N THR A 110 -19.09 3.95 -4.06
CA THR A 110 -19.14 3.57 -5.47
C THR A 110 -19.92 2.27 -5.68
N SER A 111 -19.78 1.31 -4.77
CA SER A 111 -20.43 0.00 -4.86
C SER A 111 -21.93 0.06 -4.57
N THR A 112 -22.38 0.86 -3.61
CA THR A 112 -23.82 1.03 -3.29
C THR A 112 -24.61 1.56 -4.48
N ARG A 113 -24.00 2.41 -5.32
CA ARG A 113 -24.64 2.88 -6.56
C ARG A 113 -24.98 1.74 -7.51
N TYR A 114 -24.20 0.66 -7.51
CA TYR A 114 -24.48 -0.53 -8.33
C TYR A 114 -25.54 -1.45 -7.70
N TYR A 115 -25.60 -1.53 -6.37
CA TYR A 115 -26.63 -2.30 -5.64
C TYR A 115 -28.01 -1.63 -5.66
N GLU A 116 -28.11 -0.35 -6.01
CA GLU A 116 -29.45 0.24 -6.20
C GLU A 116 -30.16 -0.30 -7.45
N PHE A 117 -29.43 -0.86 -8.42
CA PHE A 117 -29.96 -1.40 -9.67
C PHE A 117 -29.96 -2.94 -9.66
N ASP A 118 -30.72 -3.53 -8.73
CA ASP A 118 -30.79 -4.99 -8.49
C ASP A 118 -31.63 -5.76 -9.52
N TYR A 119 -32.38 -5.09 -10.39
CA TYR A 119 -33.17 -5.72 -11.44
C TYR A 119 -32.42 -5.69 -12.77
N THR A 120 -32.60 -6.71 -13.61
CA THR A 120 -32.12 -6.70 -14.99
C THR A 120 -33.32 -6.66 -15.95
N GLY A 121 -33.18 -5.89 -17.02
CA GLY A 121 -34.16 -5.77 -18.10
C GLY A 121 -33.47 -5.80 -19.45
N TYR A 122 -34.25 -5.87 -20.53
CA TYR A 122 -33.74 -5.82 -21.89
C TYR A 122 -34.39 -4.69 -22.67
N VAL A 123 -33.58 -3.83 -23.29
CA VAL A 123 -34.02 -2.79 -24.23
C VAL A 123 -33.27 -3.03 -25.54
N ASP A 124 -34.01 -3.23 -26.63
CA ASP A 124 -33.46 -3.54 -27.96
C ASP A 124 -32.42 -4.69 -27.96
N GLY A 125 -32.69 -5.72 -27.15
CA GLY A 125 -31.81 -6.90 -27.01
C GLY A 125 -30.54 -6.68 -26.19
N LYS A 126 -30.32 -5.49 -25.62
CA LYS A 126 -29.23 -5.20 -24.69
C LYS A 126 -29.70 -5.30 -23.25
N GLU A 127 -28.93 -5.98 -22.42
CA GLU A 127 -29.17 -6.07 -20.99
C GLU A 127 -28.90 -4.71 -20.33
N ILE A 128 -29.86 -4.23 -19.54
CA ILE A 128 -29.77 -3.03 -18.73
C ILE A 128 -30.04 -3.38 -17.26
N ARG A 129 -29.44 -2.62 -16.34
CA ARG A 129 -29.75 -2.74 -14.91
C ARG A 129 -30.74 -1.66 -14.48
N LEU A 130 -31.66 -2.06 -13.61
CA LEU A 130 -32.85 -1.31 -13.25
C LEU A 130 -33.00 -1.26 -11.73
N LYS A 131 -33.38 -0.10 -11.23
CA LYS A 131 -33.78 0.19 -9.86
C LYS A 131 -35.29 0.28 -9.82
N LYS A 132 -35.95 -0.47 -8.94
CA LYS A 132 -37.40 -0.36 -8.77
C LYS A 132 -37.72 0.91 -7.97
N LEU A 133 -38.47 1.81 -8.58
CA LEU A 133 -38.97 3.02 -7.92
C LEU A 133 -40.34 2.78 -7.28
N ASP A 134 -41.25 2.14 -8.01
CA ASP A 134 -42.63 1.87 -7.60
C ASP A 134 -43.18 0.62 -8.29
N ARG A 135 -44.41 0.21 -7.98
CA ARG A 135 -45.05 -0.93 -8.67
C ARG A 135 -45.15 -0.65 -10.18
N GLY A 136 -44.45 -1.44 -10.98
CA GLY A 136 -44.39 -1.28 -12.43
C GLY A 136 -43.53 -0.10 -12.91
N LYS A 137 -42.76 0.57 -12.03
CA LYS A 137 -41.90 1.71 -12.39
C LYS A 137 -40.45 1.44 -12.02
N TYR A 138 -39.56 1.53 -13.00
CA TYR A 138 -38.13 1.22 -12.88
C TYR A 138 -37.28 2.36 -13.46
N GLU A 139 -36.05 2.53 -12.99
CA GLU A 139 -35.08 3.53 -13.45
C GLU A 139 -33.76 2.85 -13.80
N ASP A 140 -33.08 3.23 -14.88
CA ASP A 140 -31.75 2.73 -15.23
C ASP A 140 -30.60 3.60 -14.66
N MET A 141 -29.36 3.16 -14.86
CA MET A 141 -28.18 3.90 -14.37
C MET A 141 -27.98 5.28 -15.03
N GLU A 142 -28.62 5.53 -16.17
CA GLU A 142 -28.57 6.80 -16.91
C GLU A 142 -29.69 7.76 -16.46
N GLY A 143 -30.63 7.30 -15.64
CA GLY A 143 -31.78 8.06 -15.14
C GLY A 143 -33.03 7.95 -16.02
N ASN A 144 -33.04 7.04 -16.99
CA ASN A 144 -34.21 6.78 -17.82
C ASN A 144 -35.22 5.95 -17.02
N VAL A 145 -36.49 6.35 -17.09
CA VAL A 145 -37.58 5.70 -16.34
C VAL A 145 -38.43 4.85 -17.28
N TYR A 146 -38.63 3.59 -16.89
CA TYR A 146 -39.41 2.58 -17.60
C TYR A 146 -40.67 2.22 -16.82
N TYR A 147 -41.78 2.13 -17.53
CA TYR A 147 -43.05 1.63 -16.99
C TYR A 147 -43.30 0.23 -17.56
N ILE A 148 -43.26 -0.77 -16.69
CA ILE A 148 -43.49 -2.18 -17.02
C ILE A 148 -44.87 -2.55 -16.47
N ASN A 149 -45.84 -2.71 -17.37
CA ASN A 149 -47.13 -3.29 -16.99
C ASN A 149 -46.90 -4.76 -16.62
N THR A 150 -47.12 -5.08 -15.35
CA THR A 150 -47.09 -6.45 -14.81
C THR A 150 -48.50 -7.01 -14.73
#